data_AF-A0AAV4AQX2-F1
#
_entry.id   AF-A0AAV4AQX2-F1
#
_cell.length_a   1.000
_cell.length_b   1.000
_cell.length_c   1.000
_cell.angle_alpha   90.00
_cell.angle_beta   90.00
_cell.angle_gamma   90.00
#
_symmetry.space_group_name_H-M   'P 1'
#
loop_
_entity.id
_entity.type
_entity.pdbx_description
1 polymer ?
#
loop_
_entity_poly.entity_id
_entity_poly.type
_entity_poly.pdbx_seq_one_letter_code
_entity_poly.pdbx_strand_id
1 'polypeptide(L)'
;MAFLSSVLVNGLIDLYFIFFLMAREESHVMLNGLRLALMLALGYGVLTVTILSFAVYGALKNITLNEMINRRRYAYLKNSSGLFQNQLDRGLVANLGRFFHFIPPLTERDTCFYTTQHIFQAATNITTNERINRKRYAYLKDGKGSFYNPFDRGLKLNLLEFLHLRPAQTEDDVQLLGIHTV
;
A
#
# COMPACT_ATOMS: atom_id res chain seq x y z
N MET A 1 8.49 -0.86 -4.71
CA MET A 1 9.46 -1.36 -5.71
C MET A 1 8.98 -2.63 -6.42
N ALA A 2 8.56 -3.70 -5.72
CA ALA A 2 8.14 -4.97 -6.34
C ALA A 2 7.00 -4.88 -7.38
N PHE A 3 6.03 -3.98 -7.18
CA PHE A 3 4.92 -3.78 -8.14
C PHE A 3 5.39 -3.12 -9.44
N LEU A 4 6.19 -2.05 -9.34
CA LEU A 4 6.78 -1.37 -10.48
C LEU A 4 7.68 -2.31 -11.29
N SER A 5 8.49 -3.13 -10.62
CA SER A 5 9.32 -4.13 -11.29
C SER A 5 8.48 -5.24 -11.94
N SER A 6 7.37 -5.67 -11.33
CA SER A 6 6.47 -6.66 -11.93
C SER A 6 5.78 -6.14 -13.19
N VAL A 7 5.35 -4.87 -13.19
CA VAL A 7 4.76 -4.22 -14.37
C VAL A 7 5.79 -4.07 -15.49
N LEU A 8 7.01 -3.65 -15.17
CA LEU A 8 8.10 -3.53 -16.15
C LEU A 8 8.51 -4.89 -16.74
N VAL A 9 8.64 -5.93 -15.91
CA VAL A 9 9.00 -7.27 -16.38
C VAL A 9 7.92 -7.86 -17.28
N ASN A 10 6.63 -7.72 -16.94
CA ASN A 10 5.54 -8.14 -17.81
C ASN A 10 5.57 -7.37 -19.14
N GLY A 11 5.73 -6.05 -19.10
CA GLY A 11 5.81 -5.23 -20.32
C GLY A 11 6.97 -5.62 -21.24
N LEU A 12 8.13 -6.00 -20.68
CA LEU A 12 9.30 -6.45 -21.45
C LEU A 12 9.09 -7.84 -22.06
N ILE A 13 8.42 -8.75 -21.36
CA ILE A 13 8.07 -10.09 -21.88
C ILE A 13 7.09 -9.96 -23.06
N ASP A 14 6.08 -9.09 -22.93
CA ASP A 14 5.11 -8.83 -24.00
C ASP A 14 5.80 -8.22 -25.24
N LEU A 15 6.69 -7.24 -25.05
CA LEU A 15 7.49 -6.65 -26.13
C LEU A 15 8.38 -7.68 -26.83
N TYR A 16 9.08 -8.52 -26.06
CA TYR A 16 9.91 -9.60 -26.62
C TYR A 16 9.07 -10.59 -27.43
N PHE A 17 7.89 -10.96 -26.93
CA PHE A 17 6.99 -11.87 -27.61
C PHE A 17 6.45 -11.27 -28.93
N ILE A 18 6.12 -9.97 -28.95
CA ILE A 18 5.72 -9.26 -30.16
C ILE A 18 6.86 -9.22 -31.18
N PHE A 19 8.09 -8.90 -30.76
CA PHE A 19 9.26 -8.91 -31.66
C PHE A 19 9.56 -10.32 -32.22
N PHE A 20 9.45 -11.35 -31.38
CA PHE A 20 9.61 -12.74 -31.79
C PHE A 20 8.55 -13.16 -32.82
N LEU A 21 7.30 -12.72 -32.65
CA LEU A 21 6.23 -12.95 -33.61
C LEU A 21 6.44 -12.21 -34.93
N MET A 22 6.93 -10.96 -34.90
CA MET A 22 7.25 -10.20 -36.11
C MET A 22 8.42 -10.81 -36.90
N ALA A 23 9.35 -11.50 -36.22
CA ALA A 23 10.50 -12.13 -36.87
C ALA A 23 10.16 -13.44 -37.61
N ARG A 24 8.98 -14.03 -37.41
CA ARG A 24 8.51 -15.22 -38.14
C ARG A 24 7.41 -14.82 -39.12
N GLU A 25 7.72 -14.81 -40.43
CA GLU A 25 6.79 -14.53 -41.54
C GLU A 25 5.73 -15.64 -41.80
N GLU A 26 5.38 -16.44 -40.80
CA GLU A 26 4.30 -17.42 -40.95
C GLU A 26 2.94 -16.79 -40.58
N SER A 27 2.07 -16.67 -41.58
CA SER A 27 0.73 -16.09 -41.45
C SER A 27 -0.11 -16.69 -40.31
N HIS A 28 0.02 -18.00 -40.07
CA HIS A 28 -0.68 -18.70 -38.96
C HIS A 28 -0.14 -18.33 -37.58
N VAL A 29 1.18 -18.16 -37.45
CA VAL A 29 1.84 -17.77 -36.20
C VAL A 29 1.47 -16.32 -35.86
N MET A 30 1.45 -15.45 -36.87
CA MET A 30 1.06 -14.06 -36.72
C MET A 30 -0.41 -13.89 -36.28
N LEU A 31 -1.34 -14.68 -36.83
CA LEU A 31 -2.76 -14.64 -36.44
C LEU A 31 -2.99 -15.12 -34.99
N ASN A 32 -2.32 -16.20 -34.58
CA ASN A 32 -2.43 -16.70 -33.21
C ASN A 32 -1.77 -15.74 -32.20
N GLY A 33 -0.66 -15.11 -32.58
CA GLY A 33 -0.02 -14.04 -31.81
C GLY A 33 -0.94 -12.83 -31.62
N LEU A 34 -1.62 -12.39 -32.68
CA LEU A 34 -2.61 -11.32 -32.60
C LEU A 34 -3.78 -11.68 -31.68
N ARG A 35 -4.31 -12.91 -31.76
CA ARG A 35 -5.39 -13.39 -30.88
C ARG A 35 -4.97 -13.38 -29.41
N LEU A 36 -3.75 -13.84 -29.11
CA LEU A 36 -3.21 -13.84 -27.75
C LEU A 36 -3.03 -12.41 -27.22
N ALA A 37 -2.46 -11.51 -28.03
CA ALA A 37 -2.30 -10.11 -27.66
C ALA A 37 -3.65 -9.43 -27.37
N LEU A 38 -4.67 -9.70 -28.18
CA LEU A 38 -6.04 -9.21 -27.95
C LEU A 38 -6.65 -9.75 -26.66
N MET A 39 -6.49 -11.05 -26.38
CA MET A 39 -6.97 -11.66 -25.13
C MET A 39 -6.27 -11.08 -23.90
N LEU A 40 -4.95 -10.88 -23.96
CA LEU A 40 -4.17 -10.25 -22.88
C LEU A 40 -4.58 -8.79 -22.68
N ALA A 41 -4.69 -8.00 -23.76
CA ALA A 41 -5.12 -6.62 -23.70
C ALA A 41 -6.52 -6.49 -23.08
N LEU A 42 -7.44 -7.41 -23.39
CA LEU A 42 -8.77 -7.43 -22.81
C LEU A 42 -8.73 -7.82 -21.32
N GLY A 43 -7.95 -8.84 -20.94
CA GLY A 43 -7.78 -9.24 -19.54
C GLY A 43 -7.18 -8.14 -18.66
N TYR A 44 -6.06 -7.55 -19.08
CA TYR A 44 -5.44 -6.42 -18.39
C TYR A 44 -6.30 -5.17 -18.44
N GLY A 45 -7.04 -4.94 -19.53
CA GLY A 45 -8.01 -3.86 -19.66
C GLY A 45 -9.10 -3.95 -18.59
N VAL A 46 -9.72 -5.13 -18.41
CA VAL A 46 -10.73 -5.33 -17.37
C VAL A 46 -10.15 -5.15 -15.97
N LEU A 47 -8.95 -5.67 -15.71
CA LEU A 47 -8.27 -5.53 -14.42
C LEU A 47 -7.91 -4.07 -14.10
N THR A 48 -7.38 -3.33 -15.08
CA THR A 48 -7.01 -1.93 -14.90
C THR A 48 -8.25 -1.06 -14.67
N VAL A 49 -9.31 -1.26 -15.44
CA VAL A 49 -10.59 -0.56 -15.26
C VAL A 49 -11.17 -0.84 -13.87
N THR A 50 -11.15 -2.08 -13.40
CA THR A 50 -11.69 -2.44 -12.08
C THR A 50 -10.88 -1.81 -10.94
N ILE A 51 -9.54 -1.88 -10.97
CA ILE A 51 -8.69 -1.25 -9.96
C ILE A 51 -8.85 0.28 -9.99
N LEU A 52 -8.88 0.88 -11.19
CA LEU A 52 -9.08 2.31 -11.36
C LEU A 52 -10.45 2.73 -10.81
N SER A 53 -11.50 1.94 -11.05
CA SER A 53 -12.84 2.20 -10.52
C SER A 53 -12.85 2.26 -8.99
N PHE A 54 -12.17 1.32 -8.33
CA PHE A 54 -12.02 1.34 -6.87
C PHE A 54 -11.20 2.53 -6.37
N ALA A 55 -10.14 2.90 -7.08
CA ALA A 55 -9.31 4.05 -6.73
C ALA A 55 -10.09 5.37 -6.88
N VAL A 56 -10.82 5.53 -7.99
CA VAL A 56 -11.70 6.67 -8.23
C VAL A 56 -12.79 6.72 -7.17
N TYR A 57 -13.45 5.61 -6.87
CA TYR A 57 -14.45 5.55 -5.81
C TYR A 57 -13.87 5.96 -4.44
N GLY A 58 -12.69 5.46 -4.09
CA GLY A 58 -11.99 5.83 -2.86
C GLY A 58 -11.66 7.32 -2.79
N ALA A 59 -11.17 7.90 -3.89
CA ALA A 59 -10.89 9.33 -4.00
C ALA A 59 -12.18 10.18 -3.88
N LEU A 60 -13.25 9.77 -4.57
CA LEU A 60 -14.54 10.47 -4.56
C LEU A 60 -15.22 10.41 -3.19
N LYS A 61 -15.00 9.34 -2.43
CA LYS A 61 -15.59 9.14 -1.11
C LYS A 61 -14.65 9.41 0.04
N ASN A 62 -13.39 9.78 -0.23
CA ASN A 62 -12.36 9.95 0.80
C ASN A 62 -12.27 8.73 1.74
N ILE A 63 -12.15 7.54 1.14
CA ILE A 63 -12.02 6.23 1.82
C ILE A 63 -10.86 5.46 1.20
N THR A 64 -10.07 4.81 2.04
CA THR A 64 -8.98 3.93 1.62
C THR A 64 -9.48 2.53 1.21
N LEU A 65 -8.72 1.83 0.37
CA LEU A 65 -9.04 0.45 -0.02
C LEU A 65 -9.20 -0.47 1.20
N ASN A 66 -8.33 -0.31 2.20
CA ASN A 66 -8.41 -1.07 3.43
C ASN A 66 -9.68 -0.76 4.25
N GLU A 67 -10.09 0.51 4.33
CA GLU A 67 -11.35 0.91 4.95
C GLU A 67 -12.57 0.36 4.20
N MET A 68 -12.51 0.31 2.87
CA MET A 68 -13.57 -0.24 2.03
C MET A 68 -13.75 -1.75 2.24
N ILE A 69 -12.64 -2.50 2.27
CA ILE A 69 -12.62 -3.96 2.50
C ILE A 69 -13.01 -4.29 3.94
N ASN A 70 -12.41 -3.60 4.91
CA ASN A 70 -12.58 -3.86 6.34
C ASN A 70 -13.60 -2.92 7.01
N ARG A 71 -14.59 -2.40 6.26
CA ARG A 71 -15.56 -1.40 6.76
C ARG A 71 -16.29 -1.79 8.05
N ARG A 72 -16.52 -3.09 8.26
CA ARG A 72 -17.20 -3.60 9.47
C ARG A 72 -16.35 -3.47 10.73
N ARG A 73 -15.01 -3.39 10.60
CA ARG A 73 -14.05 -3.27 11.71
C ARG A 73 -14.01 -1.86 12.30
N TYR A 74 -14.27 -0.84 11.48
CA TYR A 74 -14.07 0.55 11.87
C TYR A 74 -15.35 1.16 12.44
N ALA A 75 -15.32 1.47 13.74
CA ALA A 75 -16.47 2.05 14.44
C ALA A 75 -16.79 3.48 13.95
N TYR A 76 -15.79 4.26 13.54
CA TYR A 76 -15.97 5.63 13.04
C TYR A 76 -16.60 5.69 11.64
N LEU A 77 -16.62 4.57 10.90
CA LEU A 77 -17.36 4.44 9.64
C LEU A 77 -18.82 4.03 9.87
N LYS A 78 -19.31 4.11 11.11
CA LYS A 78 -20.68 3.76 11.48
C LYS A 78 -21.33 4.92 12.23
N ASN A 79 -22.63 5.06 12.03
CA ASN A 79 -23.47 5.95 12.82
C ASN A 79 -23.79 5.32 14.19
N SER A 80 -24.40 6.07 15.10
CA SER A 80 -24.94 5.61 16.38
C SER A 80 -25.92 4.43 16.24
N SER A 81 -26.59 4.32 15.09
CA SER A 81 -27.46 3.18 14.73
C SER A 81 -26.72 1.98 14.12
N GLY A 82 -25.39 2.04 13.98
CA GLY A 82 -24.56 0.99 13.39
C GLY A 82 -24.52 0.95 11.86
N LEU A 83 -25.30 1.82 11.18
CA LEU A 83 -25.29 1.96 9.72
C LEU A 83 -23.99 2.58 9.21
N PHE A 84 -23.55 2.20 8.03
CA PHE A 84 -22.34 2.76 7.43
C PHE A 84 -22.50 4.26 7.15
N GLN A 85 -21.60 5.06 7.70
CA GLN A 85 -21.55 6.51 7.48
C GLN A 85 -20.09 6.95 7.44
N ASN A 86 -19.67 7.52 6.31
CA ASN A 86 -18.34 8.08 6.20
C ASN A 86 -18.33 9.53 6.69
N GLN A 87 -17.70 9.77 7.84
CA GLN A 87 -17.55 11.10 8.41
C GLN A 87 -16.50 11.95 7.66
N LEU A 88 -15.64 11.31 6.86
CA LEU A 88 -14.60 11.97 6.07
C LEU A 88 -15.07 12.38 4.68
N ASP A 89 -16.24 11.89 4.22
CA ASP A 89 -16.86 12.30 2.96
C ASP A 89 -17.43 13.70 3.12
N ARG A 90 -16.81 14.69 2.44
CA ARG A 90 -17.28 16.08 2.44
C ARG A 90 -17.82 16.52 1.07
N GLY A 91 -18.19 15.56 0.22
CA GLY A 91 -18.65 15.80 -1.14
C GLY A 91 -17.54 15.74 -2.20
N LEU A 92 -17.94 15.56 -3.45
CA LEU A 92 -17.06 15.18 -4.57
C LEU A 92 -15.90 16.16 -4.77
N VAL A 93 -16.19 17.47 -4.82
CA VAL A 93 -15.18 18.51 -5.09
C VAL A 93 -14.16 18.61 -3.96
N ALA A 94 -14.61 18.58 -2.71
CA ALA A 94 -13.73 18.66 -1.55
C ALA A 94 -12.85 17.41 -1.40
N ASN A 95 -13.40 16.24 -1.69
CA ASN A 95 -12.67 14.98 -1.62
C ASN A 95 -11.62 14.88 -2.73
N LEU A 96 -11.96 15.24 -3.97
CA LEU A 96 -11.00 15.29 -5.08
C LEU A 96 -9.93 16.36 -4.88
N GLY A 97 -10.32 17.55 -4.42
CA GLY A 97 -9.37 18.63 -4.13
C GLY A 97 -8.37 18.24 -3.04
N ARG A 98 -8.76 17.41 -2.05
CA ARG A 98 -7.84 16.83 -1.08
C ARG A 98 -6.97 15.71 -1.65
N PHE A 99 -7.54 14.83 -2.49
CA PHE A 99 -6.81 13.74 -3.13
C PHE A 99 -5.67 14.26 -4.01
N PHE A 100 -5.91 15.34 -4.75
CA PHE A 100 -4.91 15.99 -5.61
C PHE A 100 -4.12 17.10 -4.89
N HIS A 101 -4.28 17.25 -3.57
CA HIS A 101 -3.62 18.29 -2.76
C HIS A 101 -3.87 19.75 -3.19
N PHE A 102 -4.94 20.02 -3.95
CA PHE A 102 -5.39 21.38 -4.29
C PHE A 102 -6.05 22.11 -3.12
N ILE A 103 -6.61 21.37 -2.16
CA ILE A 103 -7.20 21.93 -0.95
C ILE A 103 -6.29 21.53 0.22
N PRO A 104 -5.66 22.50 0.92
CA PRO A 104 -4.92 22.19 2.13
C PRO A 104 -5.87 21.56 3.17
N PRO A 105 -5.37 20.63 4.01
CA PRO A 105 -6.18 19.97 5.04
C PRO A 105 -7.02 20.96 5.84
N LEU A 106 -8.32 20.68 5.98
CA LEU A 106 -9.36 21.60 6.47
C LEU A 106 -9.20 22.05 7.93
N THR A 107 -8.20 21.56 8.66
CA THR A 107 -7.97 21.90 10.07
C THR A 107 -6.53 21.60 10.49
N GLU A 108 -5.88 22.52 11.23
CA GLU A 108 -4.54 22.31 11.83
C GLU A 108 -4.46 21.01 12.64
N ARG A 109 -5.57 20.60 13.28
CA ARG A 109 -5.68 19.34 14.03
C ARG A 109 -5.53 18.10 13.17
N ASP A 110 -6.03 18.11 11.92
CA ASP A 110 -5.96 16.94 11.04
C ASP A 110 -4.55 16.83 10.43
N THR A 111 -3.97 17.95 9.99
CA THR A 111 -2.56 17.98 9.55
C THR A 111 -1.66 17.50 10.67
N CYS A 112 -1.83 18.04 11.88
CA CYS A 112 -1.07 17.62 13.05
C CYS A 112 -1.32 16.15 13.37
N PHE A 113 -2.55 15.64 13.26
CA PHE A 113 -2.80 14.21 13.51
C PHE A 113 -2.07 13.32 12.50
N TYR A 114 -2.20 13.56 11.20
CA TYR A 114 -1.52 12.75 10.20
C TYR A 114 0.01 12.91 10.27
N THR A 115 0.52 14.13 10.37
CA THR A 115 1.97 14.35 10.50
C THR A 115 2.52 13.77 11.80
N THR A 116 1.83 13.92 12.93
CA THR A 116 2.24 13.32 14.21
C THR A 116 2.21 11.79 14.13
N GLN A 117 1.25 11.20 13.41
CA GLN A 117 1.21 9.75 13.21
C GLN A 117 2.34 9.25 12.31
N HIS A 118 2.72 10.00 11.26
CA HIS A 118 3.86 9.66 10.40
C HIS A 118 5.21 9.91 11.09
N ILE A 119 5.33 11.01 11.85
CA ILE A 119 6.49 11.32 12.68
C ILE A 119 6.64 10.26 13.77
N PHE A 120 5.54 9.82 14.39
CA PHE A 120 5.57 8.72 15.36
C PHE A 120 6.04 7.42 14.71
N GLN A 121 5.50 7.05 13.55
CA GLN A 121 5.91 5.85 12.82
C GLN A 121 7.38 5.89 12.42
N ALA A 122 7.88 7.04 11.97
CA ALA A 122 9.29 7.25 11.65
C ALA A 122 10.17 7.26 12.92
N ALA A 123 9.68 7.84 14.01
CA ALA A 123 10.41 7.94 15.28
C ALA A 123 10.50 6.61 16.02
N THR A 124 9.57 5.68 15.81
CA THR A 124 9.59 4.33 16.42
C THR A 124 9.86 3.23 15.39
N ASN A 125 10.19 3.57 14.14
CA ASN A 125 10.45 2.63 13.06
C ASN A 125 9.39 1.50 12.96
N ILE A 126 8.11 1.87 12.99
CA ILE A 126 6.98 0.93 12.90
C ILE A 126 6.09 1.28 11.72
N THR A 127 5.77 0.28 10.90
CA THR A 127 4.89 0.52 9.75
C THR A 127 3.41 0.61 10.18
N THR A 128 2.59 1.27 9.35
CA THR A 128 1.14 1.31 9.58
C THR A 128 0.55 -0.10 9.66
N ASN A 129 1.08 -1.05 8.89
CA ASN A 129 0.62 -2.44 8.88
C ASN A 129 1.00 -3.19 10.18
N GLU A 130 2.24 -3.04 10.63
CA GLU A 130 2.70 -3.57 11.93
C GLU A 130 1.90 -3.01 13.09
N ARG A 131 1.60 -1.70 13.09
CA ARG A 131 0.80 -1.07 14.13
C ARG A 131 -0.63 -1.64 14.21
N ILE A 132 -1.28 -1.82 13.05
CA ILE A 132 -2.67 -2.30 12.97
C ILE A 132 -2.77 -3.81 13.24
N ASN A 133 -1.77 -4.58 12.82
CA ASN A 133 -1.74 -6.03 12.89
C ASN A 133 -0.68 -6.55 13.89
N ARG A 134 -0.32 -5.75 14.90
CA ARG A 134 0.70 -6.08 15.91
C ARG A 134 0.54 -7.45 16.57
N LYS A 135 -0.70 -7.95 16.71
CA LYS A 135 -0.97 -9.27 17.31
C LYS A 135 -0.53 -10.45 16.42
N ARG A 136 -0.39 -10.22 15.11
CA ARG A 136 -0.04 -11.22 14.10
C ARG A 136 1.47 -11.49 14.04
N TYR A 137 2.29 -10.49 14.30
CA TYR A 137 3.75 -10.58 14.17
C TYR A 137 4.36 -11.08 15.48
N ALA A 138 5.08 -12.21 15.42
CA ALA A 138 5.71 -12.80 16.60
C ALA A 138 6.92 -11.99 17.08
N TYR A 139 7.68 -11.40 16.16
CA TYR A 139 8.83 -10.53 16.48
C TYR A 139 8.43 -9.19 17.14
N LEU A 140 7.16 -8.81 17.09
CA LEU A 140 6.64 -7.64 17.82
C LEU A 140 6.16 -8.00 19.24
N LYS A 141 6.55 -9.18 19.73
CA LYS A 141 6.21 -9.67 21.05
C LYS A 141 7.50 -10.00 21.81
N ASP A 142 7.52 -9.59 23.07
CA ASP A 142 8.51 -10.01 24.05
C ASP A 142 8.33 -11.50 24.38
N GLY A 143 9.32 -12.12 25.03
CA GLY A 143 9.27 -13.51 25.49
C GLY A 143 8.07 -13.82 26.40
N LYS A 144 7.44 -12.80 26.98
CA LYS A 144 6.21 -12.90 27.79
C LYS A 144 4.92 -12.65 26.99
N GLY A 145 5.00 -12.51 25.67
CA GLY A 145 3.86 -12.25 24.78
C GLY A 145 3.35 -10.80 24.79
N SER A 146 3.99 -9.89 25.52
CA SER A 146 3.68 -8.45 25.56
C SER A 146 4.25 -7.74 24.33
N PHE A 147 3.67 -6.60 23.92
CA PHE A 147 4.15 -5.86 22.76
C PHE A 147 5.56 -5.30 23.00
N TYR A 148 6.48 -5.61 22.10
CA TYR A 148 7.85 -5.09 22.09
C TYR A 148 8.27 -4.78 20.66
N ASN A 149 8.90 -3.64 20.42
CA ASN A 149 9.35 -3.25 19.09
C ASN A 149 10.87 -3.33 19.00
N PRO A 150 11.43 -4.41 18.41
CA PRO A 150 12.88 -4.57 18.29
C PRO A 150 13.52 -3.63 17.26
N PHE A 151 12.73 -3.00 16.39
CA PHE A 151 13.20 -2.05 15.38
C PHE A 151 13.31 -0.62 15.92
N ASP A 152 12.80 -0.36 17.13
CA ASP A 152 12.95 0.93 17.79
C ASP A 152 14.33 1.01 18.48
N ARG A 153 15.26 1.72 17.82
CA ARG A 153 16.62 1.96 18.32
C ARG A 153 16.80 3.37 18.89
N GLY A 154 15.70 4.05 19.18
CA GLY A 154 15.67 5.44 19.61
C GLY A 154 15.57 6.43 18.45
N LEU A 155 15.02 7.60 18.78
CA LEU A 155 14.51 8.61 17.84
C LEU A 155 15.55 9.06 16.79
N LYS A 156 16.81 9.25 17.18
CA LYS A 156 17.89 9.65 16.25
C LYS A 156 18.19 8.58 15.20
N LEU A 157 18.31 7.31 15.62
CA LEU A 157 18.67 6.22 14.72
C LEU A 157 17.51 5.86 13.79
N ASN A 158 16.29 5.88 14.31
CA ASN A 158 15.08 5.59 13.54
C ASN A 158 14.83 6.66 12.45
N LEU A 159 15.09 7.94 12.77
CA LEU A 159 14.98 9.01 11.76
C LEU A 159 16.09 8.96 10.70
N LEU A 160 17.32 8.61 11.07
CA LEU A 160 18.41 8.43 10.09
C LEU A 160 18.12 7.26 9.12
N GLU A 161 17.48 6.21 9.63
CA GLU A 161 17.01 5.07 8.83
C GLU A 161 15.83 5.48 7.93
N PHE A 162 14.86 6.21 8.45
CA PHE A 162 13.73 6.75 7.66
C PHE A 162 14.19 7.66 6.51
N LEU A 163 15.25 8.46 6.74
CA LEU A 163 15.87 9.32 5.73
C LEU A 163 16.83 8.57 4.79
N HIS A 164 16.95 7.25 4.91
CA HIS A 164 17.87 6.41 4.13
C HIS A 164 19.35 6.80 4.25
N LEU A 165 19.71 7.53 5.31
CA LEU A 165 21.10 7.88 5.64
C LEU A 165 21.84 6.73 6.33
N ARG A 166 21.10 5.68 6.70
CA ARG A 166 21.60 4.44 7.30
C ARG A 166 20.85 3.24 6.68
N PRO A 167 21.51 2.10 6.45
CA PRO A 167 20.83 0.87 6.05
C PRO A 167 19.79 0.44 7.10
N ALA A 168 18.64 -0.02 6.60
CA ALA A 168 17.54 -0.51 7.41
C ALA A 168 17.90 -1.84 8.08
N GLN A 169 17.34 -2.07 9.27
CA GLN A 169 17.57 -3.33 9.99
C GLN A 169 16.67 -4.43 9.45
N THR A 170 17.25 -5.60 9.15
CA THR A 170 16.50 -6.74 8.63
C THR A 170 15.92 -7.60 9.75
N GLU A 171 14.92 -8.42 9.41
CA GLU A 171 14.35 -9.39 10.36
C GLU A 171 15.41 -10.40 10.82
N ASP A 172 16.38 -10.75 9.96
CA ASP A 172 17.48 -11.65 10.29
C ASP A 172 18.41 -11.03 11.35
N ASP A 173 18.70 -9.72 11.25
CA ASP A 173 19.45 -8.98 12.27
C ASP A 173 18.72 -8.98 13.62
N VAL A 174 17.39 -8.84 13.59
CA VAL A 174 16.55 -8.87 14.79
C VAL A 174 16.51 -10.27 15.41
N GLN A 175 16.45 -11.32 14.60
CA GLN A 175 16.50 -12.70 15.08
C GLN A 175 17.87 -13.05 15.68
N LEU A 176 18.97 -12.62 15.04
CA LEU A 176 20.33 -12.79 15.58
C LEU A 176 20.52 -12.09 16.93
N LEU A 177 19.93 -10.91 17.11
CA LEU A 177 19.91 -10.18 18.39
C LEU A 177 18.94 -10.82 19.41
N GLY A 178 17.90 -11.52 18.95
CA GLY A 178 16.87 -12.17 19.76
C GLY A 178 17.14 -13.62 20.17
N ILE A 179 18.21 -14.26 19.69
CA ILE A 179 18.62 -15.63 20.09
C ILE A 179 19.18 -15.69 21.53
N HIS A 180 19.33 -14.55 22.22
CA HIS A 180 19.81 -14.50 23.61
C HIS A 180 18.76 -14.18 24.69
N THR A 181 17.47 -14.29 24.40
CA THR A 181 16.43 -14.26 25.47
C THR A 181 15.82 -15.64 25.69
N VAL A 182 16.66 -16.62 26.03
CA VAL A 182 16.44 -17.64 27.07
C VAL A 182 17.77 -17.88 27.77
#